data_AF-A0AAD7E6C8-F1
#
_entry.id   AF-A0AAD7E6C8-F1
#
_cell.length_a   1.000
_cell.length_b   1.000
_cell.length_c   1.000
_cell.angle_alpha   90.00
_cell.angle_beta   90.00
_cell.angle_gamma   90.00
#
_symmetry.space_group_name_H-M   'P 1'
#
loop_
_entity.id
_entity.type
_entity.pdbx_description
1 polymer ?
#
loop_
_entity_poly.entity_id
_entity_poly.type
_entity_poly.pdbx_seq_one_letter_code
_entity_poly.pdbx_strand_id
1 'polypeptide(L)'
;MTEELKKIVVIGAGVIGLTTAIQLLERGGYEVTIVAEICPTDHPHPHYTSHWANEFISYVIPRHNGNIVLGGTLNVDDWYPLPRPETKIEIMQKALSLWPEIAPPEARKNGRRPTIEDLYPIFVEDVLGLRPSREQGIRLEVEWVEAKRVKSPVVFNYGHGGYGFESSWGSASMAVELMETALKV
;
A
#
# COMPACT_ATOMS: atom_id res chain seq x y z
N MET A 1 3.28 1.54 40.90
CA MET A 1 3.10 0.22 40.26
C MET A 1 3.14 0.47 38.76
N THR A 2 4.15 -0.03 38.06
CA THR A 2 4.13 -0.04 36.59
C THR A 2 3.12 -1.10 36.16
N GLU A 3 2.05 -0.71 35.47
CA GLU A 3 1.14 -1.67 34.85
C GLU A 3 1.93 -2.54 33.87
N GLU A 4 1.74 -3.86 33.96
CA GLU A 4 2.38 -4.80 33.04
C GLU A 4 1.76 -4.63 31.66
N LEU A 5 2.59 -4.30 30.67
CA LEU A 5 2.13 -4.09 29.29
C LEU A 5 1.72 -5.43 28.66
N LYS A 6 0.61 -5.42 27.91
CA LYS A 6 0.15 -6.59 27.15
C LYS A 6 0.97 -6.71 25.87
N LYS A 7 1.56 -7.88 25.66
CA LYS A 7 2.40 -8.16 24.48
C LYS A 7 1.54 -8.48 23.27
N ILE A 8 1.65 -7.68 22.22
CA ILE A 8 0.92 -7.86 20.96
C ILE A 8 1.92 -8.06 19.83
N VAL A 9 1.67 -9.04 18.97
CA VAL A 9 2.45 -9.28 17.75
C VAL A 9 1.62 -8.84 16.54
N VAL A 10 2.16 -7.91 15.76
CA VAL A 10 1.60 -7.51 14.47
C VAL A 10 2.38 -8.22 13.36
N ILE A 11 1.67 -8.93 12.50
CA ILE A 11 2.25 -9.66 11.37
C ILE A 11 2.09 -8.82 10.10
N GLY A 12 3.21 -8.47 9.48
CA GLY A 12 3.29 -7.63 8.28
C GLY A 12 3.64 -6.18 8.60
N ALA A 13 4.59 -5.63 7.84
CA ALA A 13 5.06 -4.25 7.98
C ALA A 13 4.64 -3.36 6.78
N GLY A 14 3.53 -3.71 6.13
CA GLY A 14 2.84 -2.84 5.18
C GLY A 14 1.97 -1.80 5.89
N VAL A 15 1.33 -0.92 5.12
CA VAL A 15 0.53 0.20 5.67
C VAL A 15 -0.49 -0.25 6.73
N ILE A 16 -1.17 -1.39 6.52
CA ILE A 16 -2.16 -1.91 7.48
C ILE A 16 -1.53 -2.32 8.80
N GLY A 17 -0.42 -3.08 8.75
CA GLY A 17 0.27 -3.54 9.94
C GLY A 17 0.89 -2.39 10.73
N LEU A 18 1.57 -1.46 10.05
CA LEU A 18 2.18 -0.30 10.70
C LEU A 18 1.13 0.64 11.32
N THR A 19 0.03 0.92 10.62
CA THR A 19 -1.06 1.73 11.19
C THR A 19 -1.72 1.04 12.39
N THR A 20 -1.88 -0.28 12.35
CA THR A 20 -2.37 -1.06 13.52
C THR A 20 -1.42 -0.96 14.70
N ALA A 21 -0.11 -1.07 14.47
CA ALA A 21 0.90 -0.89 15.50
C ALA A 21 0.87 0.52 16.11
N ILE A 22 0.70 1.56 15.28
CA ILE A 22 0.56 2.96 15.75
C ILE A 22 -0.66 3.08 16.67
N GLN A 23 -1.83 2.57 16.26
CA GLN A 23 -3.03 2.67 17.09
C GLN A 23 -2.91 1.93 18.42
N LEU A 24 -2.26 0.76 18.46
CA LEU A 24 -1.97 0.06 19.71
C LEU A 24 -1.08 0.92 20.63
N LEU A 25 -0.03 1.53 20.09
CA LEU A 25 0.87 2.39 20.86
C LEU A 25 0.16 3.65 21.38
N GLU A 26 -0.73 4.25 20.57
CA GLU A 26 -1.51 5.44 20.94
C GLU A 26 -2.54 5.16 22.04
N ARG A 27 -3.16 3.97 22.07
CA ARG A 27 -4.06 3.56 23.16
C ARG A 27 -3.32 3.34 24.48
N GLY A 28 -2.04 2.96 24.41
CA GLY A 28 -1.22 2.65 25.58
C GLY A 28 -1.57 1.30 26.22
N GLY A 29 -0.73 0.83 27.14
CA GLY A 29 -0.92 -0.47 27.81
C GLY A 29 -0.48 -1.69 26.98
N TYR A 30 0.12 -1.48 25.81
CA TYR A 30 0.58 -2.53 24.92
C TYR A 30 2.09 -2.43 24.63
N GLU A 31 2.75 -3.59 24.57
CA GLU A 31 4.09 -3.76 24.03
C GLU A 31 3.96 -4.41 22.65
N VAL A 32 4.30 -3.68 21.58
CA VAL A 32 4.06 -4.11 20.20
C VAL A 32 5.34 -4.64 19.57
N THR A 33 5.30 -5.87 19.07
CA THR A 33 6.35 -6.46 18.23
C THR A 33 5.84 -6.61 16.80
N ILE A 34 6.58 -6.10 15.82
CA ILE A 34 6.26 -6.27 14.40
C ILE A 34 7.12 -7.40 13.83
N VAL A 35 6.48 -8.36 13.16
CA VAL A 35 7.15 -9.44 12.45
C VAL A 35 6.76 -9.36 10.99
N ALA A 36 7.75 -9.23 10.11
CA ALA A 36 7.54 -9.19 8.67
C ALA A 36 8.71 -9.86 7.95
N GLU A 37 8.44 -10.41 6.78
CA GLU A 37 9.49 -10.90 5.89
C GLU A 37 10.34 -9.75 5.33
N ILE A 38 9.69 -8.62 5.05
CA ILE A 38 10.33 -7.40 4.57
C ILE A 38 9.87 -6.22 5.43
N CYS A 39 10.83 -5.40 5.86
CA CYS A 39 10.66 -4.21 6.66
C CYS A 39 10.80 -2.93 5.80
N PRO A 40 10.16 -1.81 6.18
CA PRO A 40 10.26 -0.54 5.43
C PRO A 40 11.68 0.00 5.25
N THR A 41 12.64 -0.49 6.05
CA THR A 41 14.06 -0.17 5.98
C THR A 41 14.84 -1.00 4.97
N ASP A 42 14.24 -2.05 4.42
CA ASP A 42 14.86 -2.93 3.43
C ASP A 42 14.82 -2.30 2.03
N HIS A 43 15.56 -2.88 1.09
CA HIS A 43 15.53 -2.42 -0.30
C HIS A 43 14.11 -2.54 -0.89
N PRO A 44 13.68 -1.57 -1.72
CA PRO A 44 12.37 -1.61 -2.36
C PRO A 44 12.13 -2.95 -3.05
N HIS A 45 11.00 -3.59 -2.74
CA HIS A 45 10.64 -4.90 -3.27
C HIS A 45 9.25 -4.85 -3.92
N PRO A 46 9.00 -5.54 -5.05
CA PRO A 46 7.69 -5.63 -5.70
C PRO A 46 6.51 -6.08 -4.83
N HIS A 47 6.80 -6.70 -3.67
CA HIS A 47 5.79 -7.09 -2.69
C HIS A 47 5.35 -5.90 -1.79
N TYR A 48 5.96 -4.72 -1.94
CA TYR A 48 5.44 -3.46 -1.41
C TYR A 48 4.38 -2.92 -2.34
N THR A 49 3.19 -2.69 -1.77
CA THR A 49 1.97 -2.46 -2.51
C THR A 49 1.94 -1.10 -3.20
N SER A 50 1.45 -1.04 -4.43
CA SER A 50 1.13 0.20 -5.15
C SER A 50 -0.36 0.53 -5.09
N HIS A 51 -0.71 1.82 -5.17
CA HIS A 51 -2.10 2.32 -5.19
C HIS A 51 -2.96 1.71 -6.32
N TRP A 52 -4.27 1.70 -6.13
CA TRP A 52 -5.28 1.15 -7.05
C TRP A 52 -5.24 1.72 -8.48
N ALA A 53 -5.57 0.87 -9.46
CA ALA A 53 -6.04 1.20 -10.81
C ALA A 53 -6.89 0.03 -11.32
N ASN A 54 -7.73 0.24 -12.33
CA ASN A 54 -8.62 -0.72 -13.01
C ASN A 54 -8.14 -0.90 -14.47
N GLU A 55 -8.68 -1.87 -15.22
CA GLU A 55 -8.17 -2.32 -16.53
C GLU A 55 -8.11 -1.25 -17.65
N PHE A 56 -8.69 -0.07 -17.43
CA PHE A 56 -8.60 1.11 -18.31
C PHE A 56 -8.12 2.38 -17.59
N ILE A 57 -7.46 2.27 -16.44
CA ILE A 57 -7.14 3.44 -15.62
C ILE A 57 -5.79 4.02 -15.98
N SER A 58 -5.83 5.30 -16.35
CA SER A 58 -4.68 6.18 -16.19
C SER A 58 -4.94 7.14 -15.04
N TYR A 59 -3.95 7.32 -14.19
CA TYR A 59 -3.97 8.28 -13.10
C TYR A 59 -2.67 9.07 -13.08
N VAL A 60 -2.77 10.29 -12.54
CA VAL A 60 -1.64 11.18 -12.29
C VAL A 60 -1.75 11.68 -10.86
N ILE A 61 -0.84 11.25 -9.99
CA ILE A 61 -0.88 11.55 -8.56
C ILE A 61 0.37 12.35 -8.17
N PRO A 62 0.25 13.68 -8.00
CA PRO A 62 1.32 14.48 -7.41
C PRO A 62 1.61 14.05 -5.97
N ARG A 63 2.89 13.95 -5.62
CA ARG A 63 3.36 13.72 -4.26
C ARG A 63 3.89 15.01 -3.66
N HIS A 64 3.87 15.10 -2.33
CA HIS A 64 4.31 16.29 -1.59
C HIS A 64 5.79 16.65 -1.84
N ASN A 65 6.61 15.70 -2.31
CA ASN A 65 8.02 15.91 -2.61
C ASN A 65 8.27 16.46 -4.03
N GLY A 66 7.21 16.79 -4.78
CA GLY A 66 7.28 17.29 -6.15
C GLY A 66 7.32 16.19 -7.22
N ASN A 67 7.47 14.92 -6.85
CA ASN A 67 7.37 13.81 -7.80
C ASN A 67 5.91 13.57 -8.19
N ILE A 68 5.70 13.00 -9.37
CA ILE A 68 4.37 12.64 -9.86
C ILE A 68 4.37 11.15 -10.16
N VAL A 69 3.40 10.41 -9.63
CA VAL A 69 3.19 9.00 -9.98
C VAL A 69 2.26 8.94 -11.18
N LEU A 70 2.74 8.31 -12.25
CA LEU A 70 1.94 7.97 -13.41
C LEU A 70 1.57 6.50 -13.32
N GLY A 71 0.30 6.19 -13.52
CA GLY A 71 -0.16 4.82 -13.63
C GLY A 71 -1.36 4.69 -14.56
N GLY A 72 -1.95 3.51 -14.70
CA GLY A 72 -1.48 2.27 -14.06
C GLY A 72 -1.97 1.02 -14.77
N THR A 73 -1.77 -0.12 -14.10
CA THR A 73 -2.21 -1.44 -14.53
C THR A 73 -3.02 -2.14 -13.45
N LEU A 74 -3.90 -3.04 -13.88
CA LEU A 74 -4.60 -4.00 -13.03
C LEU A 74 -4.60 -5.35 -13.72
N ASN A 75 -3.56 -6.13 -13.46
CA ASN A 75 -3.44 -7.46 -14.02
C ASN A 75 -3.73 -8.46 -12.90
N VAL A 76 -4.90 -9.09 -12.96
CA VAL A 76 -5.28 -10.15 -12.01
C VAL A 76 -4.39 -11.36 -12.25
N ASP A 77 -3.87 -11.95 -11.17
CA ASP A 77 -2.99 -13.12 -11.19
C ASP A 77 -1.71 -12.99 -12.04
N ASP A 78 -1.26 -11.76 -12.34
CA ASP A 78 0.05 -11.51 -12.96
C ASP A 78 1.11 -11.27 -11.89
N TRP A 79 1.92 -12.31 -11.66
CA TRP A 79 3.03 -12.30 -10.70
C TRP A 79 4.37 -11.95 -11.35
N TYR A 80 4.38 -11.45 -12.59
CA TYR A 80 5.62 -11.10 -13.27
C TYR A 80 6.34 -9.97 -12.52
N PRO A 81 7.61 -10.17 -12.09
CA PRO A 81 8.22 -9.31 -11.09
C PRO A 81 8.90 -8.06 -11.65
N LEU A 82 8.77 -7.78 -12.96
CA LEU A 82 9.48 -6.69 -13.64
C LEU A 82 8.53 -5.78 -14.43
N PRO A 83 8.79 -4.45 -14.46
CA PRO A 83 8.08 -3.53 -15.33
C PRO A 83 8.20 -3.93 -16.81
N ARG A 84 7.09 -3.81 -17.55
CA ARG A 84 7.04 -4.11 -18.99
C ARG A 84 7.24 -2.82 -19.81
N PRO A 85 8.18 -2.78 -20.78
CA PRO A 85 8.43 -1.59 -21.60
C PRO A 85 7.19 -1.06 -22.33
N GLU A 86 6.36 -1.95 -22.86
CA GLU A 86 5.12 -1.63 -23.55
C GLU A 86 4.12 -0.93 -22.63
N THR A 87 3.98 -1.41 -21.39
CA THR A 87 3.13 -0.82 -20.36
C THR A 87 3.60 0.57 -19.97
N LYS A 88 4.91 0.77 -19.84
CA LYS A 88 5.50 2.09 -19.52
C LYS A 88 5.11 3.13 -20.58
N ILE A 89 5.28 2.77 -21.85
CA ILE A 89 4.93 3.64 -22.98
C ILE A 89 3.43 3.99 -22.94
N GLU A 90 2.58 2.99 -22.74
CA GLU A 90 1.13 3.18 -22.66
C GLU A 90 0.72 4.11 -21.51
N ILE A 91 1.30 3.93 -20.32
CA ILE A 91 1.05 4.79 -19.15
C ILE A 91 1.45 6.24 -19.46
N MET A 92 2.65 6.47 -20.01
CA MET A 92 3.12 7.82 -20.35
C MET A 92 2.22 8.50 -21.39
N GLN A 93 1.78 7.76 -22.42
CA GLN A 93 0.87 8.27 -23.45
C GLN A 93 -0.49 8.67 -22.85
N LYS A 94 -1.09 7.81 -22.03
CA LYS A 94 -2.38 8.10 -21.39
C LYS A 94 -2.25 9.26 -20.40
N ALA A 95 -1.18 9.31 -19.62
CA ALA A 95 -0.94 10.41 -18.69
C ALA A 95 -0.86 11.77 -19.40
N LEU A 96 -0.12 11.85 -20.52
CA LEU A 96 -0.06 13.06 -21.34
C LEU A 96 -1.41 13.44 -21.96
N SER A 97 -2.24 12.45 -22.31
CA SER A 97 -3.59 12.73 -22.81
C SER A 97 -4.53 13.29 -21.75
N LEU A 98 -4.31 12.90 -20.48
CA LEU A 98 -5.11 13.36 -19.34
C LEU A 98 -4.64 14.72 -18.84
N TRP A 99 -3.34 14.91 -18.70
CA TRP A 99 -2.76 16.11 -18.10
C TRP A 99 -1.44 16.48 -18.79
N PRO A 100 -1.48 17.19 -19.94
CA PRO A 100 -0.29 17.57 -20.69
C PRO A 100 0.74 18.39 -19.87
N GLU A 101 0.29 19.12 -18.85
CA GLU A 101 1.12 19.97 -18.01
C GLU A 101 2.12 19.22 -17.13
N ILE A 102 2.04 17.88 -17.04
CA ILE A 102 3.10 17.06 -16.46
C ILE A 102 4.41 17.16 -17.27
N ALA A 103 4.33 17.52 -18.56
CA ALA A 103 5.49 17.77 -19.37
C ALA A 103 6.07 19.17 -19.07
N PRO A 104 7.41 19.34 -19.16
CA PRO A 104 8.07 20.62 -18.94
C PRO A 104 7.44 21.75 -19.78
N PRO A 105 7.36 23.00 -19.28
CA PRO A 105 6.77 24.12 -20.03
C PRO A 105 7.34 24.28 -21.44
N GLU A 106 8.63 23.99 -21.63
CA GLU A 106 9.35 23.98 -22.90
C GLU A 106 8.69 23.10 -23.96
N ALA A 107 8.20 21.93 -23.56
CA ALA A 107 7.54 20.96 -24.43
C ALA A 107 6.14 21.41 -24.90
N ARG A 108 5.62 22.49 -24.30
CA ARG A 108 4.28 23.04 -24.55
C ARG A 108 4.30 24.44 -25.16
N LYS A 109 5.48 25.00 -25.41
CA LYS A 109 5.64 26.34 -26.02
C LYS A 109 5.03 26.36 -27.42
N ASN A 110 4.52 27.53 -27.81
CA ASN A 110 3.97 27.80 -29.16
C ASN A 110 2.83 26.84 -29.59
N GLY A 111 2.06 26.30 -28.64
CA GLY A 111 0.97 25.37 -28.94
C GLY A 111 1.43 23.96 -29.35
N ARG A 112 2.70 23.63 -29.15
CA ARG A 112 3.20 22.25 -29.31
C ARG A 112 2.49 21.33 -28.31
N ARG A 113 2.10 20.14 -28.79
CA ARG A 113 1.63 19.07 -27.92
C ARG A 113 2.84 18.27 -27.42
N PRO A 114 2.95 18.01 -26.10
CA PRO A 114 4.04 17.23 -25.55
C PRO A 114 3.92 15.75 -25.96
N THR A 115 5.06 15.07 -26.08
CA THR A 115 5.14 13.64 -26.37
C THR A 115 5.84 12.90 -25.24
N ILE A 116 5.86 11.56 -25.28
CA ILE A 116 6.51 10.75 -24.23
C ILE A 116 8.01 11.05 -24.13
N GLU A 117 8.62 11.49 -25.22
CA GLU A 117 10.03 11.89 -25.26
C GLU A 117 10.32 13.07 -24.34
N ASP A 118 9.35 13.96 -24.15
CA ASP A 118 9.46 15.12 -23.26
C ASP A 118 9.40 14.73 -21.77
N LEU A 119 9.02 13.48 -21.45
CA LEU A 119 8.98 12.96 -20.08
C LEU A 119 10.27 12.23 -19.65
N TYR A 120 11.02 11.64 -20.60
CA TYR A 120 12.26 10.92 -20.27
C TYR A 120 13.30 11.76 -19.48
N PRO A 121 13.51 13.06 -19.76
CA PRO A 121 14.49 13.85 -19.00
C PRO A 121 14.12 14.07 -17.53
N ILE A 122 12.84 13.96 -17.18
CA ILE A 122 12.32 14.13 -15.81
C ILE A 122 11.86 12.82 -15.18
N PHE A 123 12.14 11.70 -15.85
CA PHE A 123 11.81 10.37 -15.38
C PHE A 123 12.70 10.00 -14.19
N VAL A 124 12.08 9.47 -13.13
CA VAL A 124 12.79 9.06 -11.91
C VAL A 124 13.06 7.57 -11.92
N GLU A 125 12.02 6.75 -11.99
CA GLU A 125 12.12 5.29 -11.88
C GLU A 125 10.87 4.57 -12.39
N ASP A 126 11.02 3.28 -12.68
CA ASP A 126 9.91 2.37 -12.97
C ASP A 126 9.56 1.63 -11.68
N VAL A 127 8.28 1.65 -11.30
CA VAL A 127 7.80 1.01 -10.07
C VAL A 127 6.78 -0.07 -10.40
N LEU A 128 6.92 -1.24 -9.78
CA LEU A 128 5.95 -2.32 -9.83
C LEU A 128 5.57 -2.73 -8.40
N GLY A 129 4.28 -2.94 -8.16
CA GLY A 129 3.76 -3.38 -6.87
C GLY A 129 2.63 -4.39 -7.05
N LEU A 130 2.69 -5.48 -6.29
CA LEU A 130 1.64 -6.49 -6.25
C LEU A 130 0.59 -6.11 -5.21
N ARG A 131 -0.69 -6.05 -5.63
CA ARG A 131 -1.79 -5.66 -4.74
C ARG A 131 -2.31 -6.88 -3.98
N PRO A 132 -2.39 -6.85 -2.64
CA PRO A 132 -2.88 -7.97 -1.83
C PRO A 132 -4.40 -7.96 -1.80
N SER A 133 -5.02 -8.18 -2.96
CA SER A 133 -6.47 -8.29 -3.12
C SER A 133 -6.95 -9.66 -2.64
N ARG A 134 -8.21 -9.73 -2.22
CA ARG A 134 -8.90 -10.97 -1.88
C ARG A 134 -10.29 -10.94 -2.50
N GLU A 135 -10.73 -12.06 -3.09
CA GLU A 135 -12.01 -12.16 -3.80
C GLU A 135 -13.20 -11.75 -2.92
N GLN A 136 -13.21 -12.18 -1.66
CA GLN A 136 -14.27 -11.83 -0.71
C GLN A 136 -14.03 -10.48 -0.01
N GLY A 137 -13.11 -9.66 -0.54
CA GLY A 137 -12.72 -8.37 0.03
C GLY A 137 -11.86 -8.49 1.30
N ILE A 138 -11.81 -7.39 2.05
CA ILE A 138 -11.05 -7.29 3.30
C ILE A 138 -11.53 -8.36 4.28
N ARG A 139 -10.59 -9.11 4.85
CA ARG A 139 -10.84 -10.01 5.98
C ARG A 139 -10.50 -9.27 7.27
N LEU A 140 -11.52 -8.97 8.05
CA LEU A 140 -11.43 -8.23 9.32
C LEU A 140 -12.28 -8.92 10.39
N GLU A 141 -11.69 -9.91 11.06
CA GLU A 141 -12.38 -10.77 12.02
C GLU A 141 -11.38 -11.42 12.99
N VAL A 142 -11.90 -12.08 14.04
CA VAL A 142 -11.07 -12.76 15.05
C VAL A 142 -11.30 -14.26 14.99
N GLU A 143 -10.21 -15.01 15.00
CA GLU A 143 -10.23 -16.46 15.28
C GLU A 143 -9.32 -16.79 16.45
N TRP A 144 -9.66 -17.84 17.19
CA TRP A 144 -8.79 -18.35 18.25
C TRP A 144 -7.94 -19.49 17.71
N VAL A 145 -6.63 -19.29 17.71
CA VAL A 145 -5.67 -20.28 17.22
C VAL A 145 -4.91 -20.87 18.41
N GLU A 146 -4.73 -22.19 18.38
CA GLU A 146 -3.91 -22.90 19.35
C GLU A 146 -2.59 -23.33 18.70
N ALA A 147 -1.47 -22.82 19.23
CA ALA A 147 -0.13 -23.17 18.76
C ALA A 147 0.76 -23.47 19.97
N LYS A 148 1.48 -24.61 19.93
CA LYS A 148 2.41 -25.03 21.00
C LYS A 148 1.82 -24.93 22.42
N ARG A 149 0.52 -25.25 22.57
CA ARG A 149 -0.28 -25.20 23.82
C ARG A 149 -0.62 -23.79 24.32
N VAL A 150 -0.46 -22.76 23.50
CA VAL A 150 -0.94 -21.41 23.78
C VAL A 150 -2.11 -21.12 22.86
N LYS A 151 -3.25 -20.76 23.45
CA LYS A 151 -4.45 -20.32 22.73
C LYS A 151 -4.47 -18.80 22.71
N SER A 152 -4.41 -18.20 21.52
CA SER A 152 -4.36 -16.75 21.35
C SER A 152 -5.40 -16.28 20.32
N PRO A 153 -6.01 -15.09 20.49
CA PRO A 153 -6.81 -14.50 19.45
C PRO A 153 -5.91 -14.01 18.32
N VAL A 154 -6.28 -14.31 17.09
CA VAL A 154 -5.68 -13.80 15.86
C VAL A 154 -6.70 -12.89 15.21
N VAL A 155 -6.36 -11.60 15.10
CA VAL A 155 -7.17 -10.63 14.37
C VAL A 155 -6.64 -10.55 12.95
N PHE A 156 -7.44 -10.97 11.99
CA PHE A 156 -7.14 -10.79 10.58
C PHE A 156 -7.45 -9.35 10.18
N ASN A 157 -6.56 -8.72 9.41
CA ASN A 157 -6.74 -7.39 8.82
C ASN A 157 -5.93 -7.34 7.50
N TYR A 158 -6.43 -8.04 6.47
CA TYR A 158 -5.74 -8.15 5.18
C TYR A 158 -6.72 -8.22 4.00
N GLY A 159 -6.23 -8.14 2.77
CA GLY A 159 -7.08 -8.19 1.57
C GLY A 159 -7.50 -6.81 1.05
N HIS A 160 -6.74 -5.76 1.35
CA HIS A 160 -7.09 -4.37 1.03
C HIS A 160 -6.87 -3.99 -0.44
N GLY A 161 -6.22 -4.86 -1.24
CA GLY A 161 -5.92 -4.57 -2.64
C GLY A 161 -5.20 -3.24 -2.83
N GLY A 162 -5.74 -2.37 -3.69
CA GLY A 162 -5.17 -1.04 -3.96
C GLY A 162 -5.59 0.08 -2.99
N TYR A 163 -6.39 -0.24 -1.97
CA TYR A 163 -7.03 0.71 -1.06
C TYR A 163 -6.43 0.69 0.35
N GLY A 164 -5.26 0.07 0.52
CA GLY A 164 -4.63 -0.11 1.83
C GLY A 164 -4.38 1.21 2.56
N PHE A 165 -3.90 2.24 1.86
CA PHE A 165 -3.64 3.55 2.48
C PHE A 165 -4.91 4.23 2.98
N GLU A 166 -5.91 4.38 2.12
CA GLU A 166 -7.17 5.10 2.44
C GLU A 166 -8.00 4.39 3.50
N SER A 167 -7.95 3.06 3.56
CA SER A 167 -8.71 2.27 4.55
C SER A 167 -7.93 2.00 5.84
N SER A 168 -6.62 2.26 5.89
CA SER A 168 -5.74 1.81 6.96
C SER A 168 -6.16 2.26 8.35
N TRP A 169 -6.51 3.53 8.53
CA TRP A 169 -6.84 4.06 9.86
C TRP A 169 -8.14 3.47 10.40
N GLY A 170 -9.16 3.36 9.55
CA GLY A 170 -10.44 2.76 9.92
C GLY A 170 -10.30 1.27 10.24
N SER A 171 -9.63 0.51 9.38
CA SER A 171 -9.47 -0.94 9.60
C SER A 171 -8.57 -1.26 10.79
N ALA A 172 -7.53 -0.46 11.04
CA ALA A 172 -6.70 -0.58 12.23
C ALA A 172 -7.50 -0.37 13.51
N SER A 173 -8.35 0.67 13.59
CA SER A 173 -9.18 0.91 14.79
C SER A 173 -10.10 -0.27 15.08
N MET A 174 -10.78 -0.76 14.05
CA MET A 174 -11.66 -1.92 14.16
C MET A 174 -10.89 -3.18 14.57
N ALA A 175 -9.68 -3.39 14.03
CA ALA A 175 -8.84 -4.53 14.40
C ALA A 175 -8.44 -4.49 15.88
N VAL A 176 -8.07 -3.30 16.39
CA VAL A 176 -7.72 -3.11 17.80
C VAL A 176 -8.95 -3.31 18.70
N GLU A 177 -10.12 -2.80 18.33
CA GLU A 177 -11.37 -3.02 19.08
C GLU A 177 -11.77 -4.50 19.13
N LEU A 178 -11.61 -5.23 18.02
CA LEU A 178 -11.83 -6.67 17.95
C LEU A 178 -10.87 -7.43 18.87
N MET A 179 -9.59 -7.03 18.89
CA MET A 179 -8.58 -7.59 19.79
C MET A 179 -8.94 -7.34 21.26
N GLU A 180 -9.27 -6.09 21.61
CA GLU A 180 -9.67 -5.68 22.96
C GLU A 180 -10.89 -6.46 23.44
N THR A 181 -11.91 -6.58 22.59
CA THR A 181 -13.11 -7.38 22.86
C THR A 181 -12.76 -8.86 23.11
N ALA A 182 -11.88 -9.44 22.31
CA ALA A 182 -11.46 -10.84 22.45
C ALA A 182 -10.64 -11.08 23.73
N LEU A 183 -9.79 -10.12 24.10
CA LEU A 183 -8.98 -10.15 25.31
C LEU A 183 -9.75 -9.69 26.56
N LYS A 184 -10.94 -9.09 26.39
CA LYS A 184 -11.78 -8.46 27.42
C LYS A 184 -11.06 -7.34 28.17
N VAL A 185 -10.44 -6.45 27.41
CA VAL A 185 -9.58 -5.37 27.94
C VAL A 185 -9.89 -4.01 27.33
#